data_AF-A0A8H7WYY6-F1
#
_entry.id   AF-A0A8H7WYY6-F1
#
_cell.length_a   1.000
_cell.length_b   1.000
_cell.length_c   1.000
_cell.angle_alpha   90.00
_cell.angle_beta   90.00
_cell.angle_gamma   90.00
#
_symmetry.space_group_name_H-M   'P 1'
#
loop_
_entity.id
_entity.type
_entity.pdbx_description
1 polymer ?
#
loop_
_entity_poly.entity_id
_entity_poly.type
_entity_poly.pdbx_seq_one_letter_code
_entity_poly.pdbx_strand_id
1 'polypeptide(L)'
;QYTHPPSCPCHGNPSHHHHHQPSSGLLSHAKRNLQRNYATPVDLSRQKEYAFEMAASSIRFGPGVTKEVGMDFKNMGAKRVCVVTDSVVRNLDAMKQVVEGLTREGVEFTVFDKCRVEPKDSSIKEAIEFAKPYQPDAFLAVGGGSVIDTAKLMNLYTCYPDADFLDFVNAPLGKGLPIDKPLKPLIAVPTTAGTGSETTGTAIFDLVSKRAKTGIAHRNLKPTLGICDPLNTRTMPSAVHASSGLDVLCHSLESWTAIPYFERTPRPQNPINRPAYQGANPISDIFSLQALRSTVKYLPRATKDPEDHEAQSQMLLAATLAGVGFGNAGVHLCHGMSYPISGQNPGYKHAGYQVDTPIIPHGVSVAVSAPAVFRFTGPSNPERHLAAAEAFGVDISNVKKESAGEVLAEALEKFLAELGDQPRGLKDLGFKREHLDDLVEGTLPQRRVLMLAPGLAEEVGEEREQLRALFEDAMDH
;
A
#
# COMPACT_ATOMS: atom_id res chain seq x y z
N GLN A 1 36.41 -53.97 31.85
CA GLN A 1 37.08 -53.61 30.59
C GLN A 1 36.06 -53.90 29.48
N TYR A 2 35.38 -52.98 28.80
CA TYR A 2 35.37 -51.50 28.74
C TYR A 2 34.03 -51.04 28.09
N THR A 3 33.42 -49.87 28.29
CA THR A 3 33.77 -48.69 29.13
C THR A 3 32.58 -48.25 30.03
N HIS A 4 31.79 -47.20 29.68
CA HIS A 4 30.78 -46.59 30.57
C HIS A 4 29.51 -46.03 29.86
N PRO A 5 28.41 -45.78 30.61
CA PRO A 5 27.08 -45.42 30.10
C PRO A 5 26.71 -43.92 30.27
N PRO A 6 25.55 -43.46 29.76
CA PRO A 6 25.01 -42.11 30.03
C PRO A 6 24.33 -42.02 31.41
N SER A 7 24.23 -40.83 32.00
CA SER A 7 23.42 -40.62 33.22
C SER A 7 22.82 -39.21 33.37
N CYS A 8 21.54 -39.22 33.71
CA CYS A 8 20.61 -38.13 34.06
C CYS A 8 19.32 -38.84 34.56
N PRO A 9 18.42 -38.28 35.38
CA PRO A 9 18.53 -37.29 36.46
C PRO A 9 17.81 -37.76 37.78
N CYS A 10 17.58 -36.83 38.72
CA CYS A 10 16.48 -36.80 39.72
C CYS A 10 16.54 -37.66 41.03
N HIS A 11 16.06 -37.04 42.13
CA HIS A 11 15.78 -37.55 43.50
C HIS A 11 17.00 -37.95 44.39
N GLY A 12 17.07 -37.64 45.70
CA GLY A 12 16.29 -36.70 46.53
C GLY A 12 16.47 -36.87 48.06
N ASN A 13 16.46 -35.75 48.82
CA ASN A 13 16.23 -35.62 50.30
C ASN A 13 17.29 -36.21 51.29
N PRO A 14 17.22 -35.91 52.62
CA PRO A 14 16.83 -34.67 53.33
C PRO A 14 17.85 -34.21 54.42
N SER A 15 17.50 -33.16 55.18
CA SER A 15 17.90 -32.84 56.58
C SER A 15 18.92 -31.69 56.82
N HIS A 16 18.44 -30.57 57.38
CA HIS A 16 18.89 -30.04 58.67
C HIS A 16 18.01 -28.85 59.12
N HIS A 17 17.49 -28.89 60.36
CA HIS A 17 16.82 -27.77 61.01
C HIS A 17 17.82 -26.98 61.87
N HIS A 18 17.69 -25.65 61.93
CA HIS A 18 17.89 -24.88 63.16
C HIS A 18 17.01 -23.62 63.17
N HIS A 19 16.30 -23.40 64.28
CA HIS A 19 15.58 -22.16 64.57
C HIS A 19 16.53 -21.09 65.11
N HIS A 20 16.29 -19.82 64.77
CA HIS A 20 16.41 -18.72 65.74
C HIS A 20 15.43 -17.58 65.39
N GLN A 21 14.89 -16.93 66.42
CA GLN A 21 13.89 -15.86 66.35
C GLN A 21 14.52 -14.45 66.24
N PRO A 22 13.73 -13.40 65.92
CA PRO A 22 14.26 -12.12 65.46
C PRO A 22 14.67 -11.17 66.59
N SER A 23 15.59 -10.25 66.30
CA SER A 23 15.88 -9.07 67.12
C SER A 23 15.59 -7.77 66.37
N SER A 24 15.03 -6.80 67.09
CA SER A 24 14.59 -5.51 66.57
C SER A 24 15.72 -4.48 66.52
N GLY A 25 16.08 -4.03 65.32
CA GLY A 25 17.01 -2.92 65.08
C GLY A 25 16.33 -1.78 64.31
N LEU A 26 15.62 -0.91 65.03
CA LEU A 26 14.87 0.21 64.47
C LEU A 26 15.79 1.43 64.20
N LEU A 27 15.43 2.21 63.16
CA LEU A 27 15.81 3.62 62.91
C LEU A 27 17.27 3.93 62.49
N SER A 28 17.46 4.32 61.22
CA SER A 28 18.35 5.46 60.86
C SER A 28 18.34 5.91 59.38
N HIS A 29 17.77 5.16 58.42
CA HIS A 29 17.87 5.51 56.97
C HIS A 29 16.56 5.94 56.26
N ALA A 30 15.53 6.31 57.03
CA ALA A 30 14.31 6.92 56.49
C ALA A 30 14.40 8.47 56.49
N LYS A 31 15.31 9.06 55.69
CA LYS A 31 15.34 10.51 55.35
C LYS A 31 16.41 10.88 54.30
N ARG A 32 16.18 10.51 53.04
CA ARG A 32 16.72 11.20 51.84
C ARG A 32 15.90 10.81 50.61
N ASN A 33 15.67 11.78 49.72
CA ASN A 33 15.04 11.63 48.41
C ASN A 33 13.54 11.26 48.38
N LEU A 34 12.73 11.98 49.19
CA LEU A 34 11.34 12.32 48.80
C LEU A 34 11.31 13.61 47.96
N GLN A 35 12.13 13.68 46.92
CA GLN A 35 11.84 14.57 45.78
C GLN A 35 10.96 13.79 44.82
N ARG A 36 9.64 13.90 45.02
CA ARG A 36 8.69 13.65 43.93
C ARG A 36 8.95 14.73 42.89
N ASN A 37 9.80 14.44 41.91
CA ASN A 37 9.77 15.18 40.66
C ASN A 37 8.35 15.04 40.12
N TYR A 38 7.61 16.16 40.07
CA TYR A 38 6.37 16.20 39.31
C TYR A 38 6.74 15.76 37.89
N ALA A 39 6.18 14.63 37.44
CA ALA A 39 6.43 14.16 36.10
C ALA A 39 5.99 15.28 35.15
N THR A 40 6.94 15.83 34.38
CA THR A 40 6.64 16.82 33.34
C THR A 40 5.51 16.26 32.49
N PRO A 41 4.40 17.01 32.27
CA PRO A 41 3.29 16.52 31.46
C PRO A 41 3.82 16.01 30.13
N VAL A 42 3.70 14.70 29.92
CA VAL A 42 4.26 14.06 28.73
C VAL A 42 3.33 14.37 27.57
N ASP A 43 3.76 15.24 26.67
CA ASP A 43 3.00 15.58 25.47
C ASP A 43 2.87 14.35 24.57
N LEU A 44 1.72 13.69 24.66
CA LEU A 44 1.41 12.49 23.89
C LEU A 44 1.28 12.77 22.37
N SER A 45 1.13 14.04 21.96
CA SER A 45 1.06 14.43 20.55
C SER A 45 2.42 14.43 19.84
N ARG A 46 3.52 14.45 20.61
CA ARG A 46 4.90 14.49 20.11
C ARG A 46 5.70 13.21 20.40
N GLN A 47 5.03 12.16 20.89
CA GLN A 47 5.68 10.89 21.13
C GLN A 47 5.95 10.16 19.82
N LYS A 48 7.24 9.96 19.54
CA LYS A 48 7.73 9.05 18.52
C LYS A 48 7.31 7.60 18.80
N GLU A 49 7.04 6.87 17.72
CA GLU A 49 6.77 5.44 17.73
C GLU A 49 7.99 4.62 18.18
N TYR A 50 7.77 3.42 18.72
CA TYR A 50 8.85 2.46 19.04
C TYR A 50 8.59 1.05 18.50
N ALA A 51 7.40 0.79 17.97
CA ALA A 51 7.03 -0.50 17.42
C ALA A 51 6.14 -0.32 16.19
N PHE A 52 6.43 -1.09 15.14
CA PHE A 52 5.57 -1.29 13.99
C PHE A 52 4.91 -2.68 14.06
N GLU A 53 3.85 -2.86 13.30
CA GLU A 53 3.03 -4.07 13.27
C GLU A 53 2.81 -4.50 11.82
N MET A 54 3.28 -5.70 11.49
CA MET A 54 3.10 -6.27 10.16
C MET A 54 1.74 -6.94 10.04
N ALA A 55 0.89 -6.41 9.15
CA ALA A 55 -0.36 -7.04 8.77
C ALA A 55 -0.36 -7.27 7.25
N ALA A 56 -0.68 -8.49 6.82
CA ALA A 56 -0.84 -8.86 5.42
C ALA A 56 -1.98 -9.87 5.28
N SER A 57 -2.65 -9.85 4.13
CA SER A 57 -3.58 -10.91 3.72
C SER A 57 -2.85 -12.24 3.57
N SER A 58 -3.56 -13.37 3.71
CA SER A 58 -3.03 -14.63 3.21
C SER A 58 -2.93 -14.56 1.68
N ILE A 59 -1.86 -15.12 1.11
CA ILE A 59 -1.61 -15.09 -0.32
C ILE A 59 -1.42 -16.50 -0.84
N ARG A 60 -2.13 -16.81 -1.93
CA ARG A 60 -1.90 -18.00 -2.76
C ARG A 60 -1.38 -17.52 -4.11
N PHE A 61 -0.19 -17.97 -4.49
CA PHE A 61 0.43 -17.62 -5.77
C PHE A 61 0.70 -18.90 -6.59
N GLY A 62 0.36 -18.87 -7.88
CA GLY A 62 0.69 -19.96 -8.81
C GLY A 62 -0.21 -19.98 -10.04
N PRO A 63 0.22 -20.58 -11.16
CA PRO A 63 -0.61 -20.66 -12.36
C PRO A 63 -1.83 -21.57 -12.16
N GLY A 64 -3.03 -21.03 -12.39
CA GLY A 64 -4.30 -21.76 -12.34
C GLY A 64 -4.96 -21.86 -10.96
N VAL A 65 -4.41 -21.22 -9.91
CA VAL A 65 -4.98 -21.23 -8.55
C VAL A 65 -6.36 -20.57 -8.46
N THR A 66 -6.76 -19.77 -9.45
CA THR A 66 -8.12 -19.19 -9.54
C THR A 66 -9.22 -20.26 -9.52
N LYS A 67 -8.92 -21.47 -10.02
CA LYS A 67 -9.86 -22.61 -10.10
C LYS A 67 -10.34 -23.13 -8.73
N GLU A 68 -9.62 -22.79 -7.67
CA GLU A 68 -9.88 -23.24 -6.30
C GLU A 68 -10.92 -22.37 -5.56
N VAL A 69 -11.22 -21.18 -6.08
CA VAL A 69 -12.02 -20.14 -5.40
C VAL A 69 -13.40 -20.63 -4.92
N GLY A 70 -14.06 -21.50 -5.67
CA GLY A 70 -15.33 -22.11 -5.26
C GLY A 70 -15.19 -23.00 -4.02
N MET A 71 -14.07 -23.73 -3.93
CA MET A 71 -13.76 -24.59 -2.78
C MET A 71 -13.37 -23.75 -1.56
N ASP A 72 -12.70 -22.62 -1.76
CA ASP A 72 -12.41 -21.66 -0.69
C ASP A 72 -13.71 -21.14 -0.05
N PHE A 73 -14.68 -20.67 -0.85
CA PHE A 73 -15.97 -20.20 -0.32
C PHE A 73 -16.79 -21.32 0.34
N LYS A 74 -16.77 -22.53 -0.25
CA LYS A 74 -17.41 -23.72 0.34
C LYS A 74 -16.82 -24.05 1.72
N ASN A 75 -15.49 -24.01 1.85
CA ASN A 75 -14.77 -24.25 3.11
C ASN A 75 -15.00 -23.14 4.14
N MET A 76 -15.20 -21.89 3.70
CA MET A 76 -15.64 -20.78 4.55
C MET A 76 -17.12 -20.88 4.98
N GLY A 77 -17.89 -21.81 4.40
CA GLY A 77 -19.33 -21.94 4.65
C GLY A 77 -20.15 -20.78 4.08
N ALA A 78 -19.61 -20.03 3.12
CA ALA A 78 -20.28 -18.90 2.48
C ALA A 78 -21.46 -19.39 1.65
N LYS A 79 -22.61 -18.72 1.77
CA LYS A 79 -23.85 -19.09 1.09
C LYS A 79 -24.24 -18.11 0.00
N ARG A 80 -23.85 -16.84 0.10
CA ARG A 80 -24.26 -15.75 -0.81
C ARG A 80 -23.06 -14.86 -1.11
N VAL A 81 -22.34 -15.16 -2.18
CA VAL A 81 -21.15 -14.41 -2.59
C VAL A 81 -21.52 -13.26 -3.49
N CYS A 82 -21.12 -12.03 -3.15
CA CYS A 82 -21.15 -10.93 -4.10
C CYS A 82 -19.84 -10.89 -4.89
N VAL A 83 -19.90 -11.27 -6.16
CA VAL A 83 -18.77 -11.17 -7.10
C VAL A 83 -18.74 -9.76 -7.68
N VAL A 84 -17.57 -9.14 -7.67
CA VAL A 84 -17.34 -7.75 -8.08
C VAL A 84 -16.29 -7.75 -9.19
N THR A 85 -16.62 -7.18 -10.33
CA THR A 85 -15.77 -7.11 -11.53
C THR A 85 -16.09 -5.87 -12.36
N ASP A 86 -15.38 -5.68 -13.46
CA ASP A 86 -15.69 -4.66 -14.47
C ASP A 86 -16.15 -5.31 -15.79
N SER A 87 -16.71 -4.50 -16.68
CA SER A 87 -17.28 -4.95 -17.95
C SER A 87 -16.28 -5.59 -18.92
N VAL A 88 -14.98 -5.35 -18.78
CA VAL A 88 -13.94 -6.00 -19.58
C VAL A 88 -13.60 -7.34 -18.96
N VAL A 89 -13.22 -7.34 -17.67
CA VAL A 89 -12.78 -8.52 -16.93
C VAL A 89 -13.87 -9.60 -16.84
N ARG A 90 -15.15 -9.22 -16.82
CA ARG A 90 -16.30 -10.13 -16.93
C ARG A 90 -16.19 -11.13 -18.10
N ASN A 91 -15.56 -10.74 -19.19
CA ASN A 91 -15.47 -11.54 -20.42
C ASN A 91 -14.15 -12.35 -20.53
N LEU A 92 -13.21 -12.15 -19.61
CA LEU A 92 -11.89 -12.80 -19.59
C LEU A 92 -11.95 -14.18 -18.92
N ASP A 93 -10.90 -15.00 -19.14
CA ASP A 93 -10.84 -16.36 -18.58
C ASP A 93 -10.87 -16.37 -17.04
N ALA A 94 -10.26 -15.39 -16.38
CA ALA A 94 -10.30 -15.24 -14.92
C ALA A 94 -11.74 -15.34 -14.35
N MET A 95 -12.70 -14.65 -14.99
CA MET A 95 -14.11 -14.69 -14.59
C MET A 95 -14.83 -16.00 -15.00
N LYS A 96 -14.39 -16.67 -16.06
CA LYS A 96 -14.88 -18.01 -16.41
C LYS A 96 -14.46 -19.04 -15.35
N GLN A 97 -13.18 -19.07 -14.99
CA GLN A 97 -12.65 -19.96 -13.94
C GLN A 97 -13.35 -19.72 -12.58
N VAL A 98 -13.67 -18.47 -12.26
CA VAL A 98 -14.45 -18.09 -11.08
C VAL A 98 -15.88 -18.64 -11.14
N VAL A 99 -16.61 -18.39 -12.23
CA VAL A 99 -18.01 -18.84 -12.38
C VAL A 99 -18.09 -20.37 -12.39
N GLU A 100 -17.19 -21.04 -13.11
CA GLU A 100 -17.08 -22.51 -13.11
C GLU A 100 -16.76 -23.07 -11.72
N GLY A 101 -15.83 -22.43 -10.99
CA GLY A 101 -15.47 -22.81 -9.63
C GLY A 101 -16.64 -22.70 -8.65
N LEU A 102 -17.30 -21.54 -8.60
CA LEU A 102 -18.46 -21.30 -7.72
C LEU A 102 -19.62 -22.26 -8.04
N THR A 103 -19.92 -22.44 -9.34
CA THR A 103 -21.00 -23.32 -9.81
C THR A 103 -20.73 -24.78 -9.47
N ARG A 104 -19.51 -25.27 -9.71
CA ARG A 104 -19.10 -26.66 -9.43
C ARG A 104 -19.24 -27.01 -7.95
N GLU A 105 -18.95 -26.06 -7.05
CA GLU A 105 -19.05 -26.28 -5.60
C GLU A 105 -20.42 -25.95 -5.01
N GLY A 106 -21.37 -25.48 -5.82
CA GLY A 106 -22.74 -25.19 -5.40
C GLY A 106 -22.88 -23.90 -4.57
N VAL A 107 -21.97 -22.95 -4.74
CA VAL A 107 -21.99 -21.65 -4.05
C VAL A 107 -22.93 -20.70 -4.79
N GLU A 108 -23.94 -20.14 -4.11
CA GLU A 108 -24.81 -19.11 -4.70
C GLU A 108 -24.04 -17.79 -4.79
N PHE A 109 -24.19 -17.08 -5.92
CA PHE A 109 -23.55 -15.80 -6.12
C PHE A 109 -24.37 -14.85 -7.01
N THR A 110 -24.11 -13.56 -6.84
CA THR A 110 -24.54 -12.49 -7.75
C THR A 110 -23.32 -11.76 -8.29
N VAL A 111 -23.44 -11.10 -9.45
CA VAL A 111 -22.32 -10.39 -10.10
C VAL A 111 -22.65 -8.90 -10.24
N PHE A 112 -21.80 -8.05 -9.68
CA PHE A 112 -21.72 -6.63 -10.00
C PHE A 112 -20.55 -6.43 -10.98
N ASP A 113 -20.85 -5.98 -12.21
CA ASP A 113 -19.90 -5.83 -13.31
C ASP A 113 -19.70 -4.38 -13.77
N LYS A 114 -20.23 -3.42 -13.01
CA LYS A 114 -20.23 -1.98 -13.35
C LYS A 114 -19.09 -1.19 -12.71
N CYS A 115 -18.06 -1.85 -12.19
CA CYS A 115 -16.88 -1.14 -11.70
C CYS A 115 -16.26 -0.30 -12.83
N ARG A 116 -15.81 0.91 -12.46
CA ARG A 116 -15.13 1.82 -13.39
C ARG A 116 -13.64 1.90 -13.05
N VAL A 117 -12.82 2.08 -14.08
CA VAL A 117 -11.44 2.57 -13.92
C VAL A 117 -11.52 3.97 -13.29
N GLU A 118 -10.69 4.21 -12.28
CA GLU A 118 -10.75 5.40 -11.41
C GLU A 118 -12.17 5.64 -10.86
N PRO A 119 -12.60 4.83 -9.88
CA PRO A 119 -13.97 4.81 -9.41
C PRO A 119 -14.29 6.13 -8.70
N LYS A 120 -15.45 6.70 -9.02
CA LYS A 120 -15.98 7.91 -8.39
C LYS A 120 -16.86 7.54 -7.21
N ASP A 121 -17.01 8.47 -6.25
CA ASP A 121 -17.90 8.29 -5.10
C ASP A 121 -19.32 7.85 -5.50
N SER A 122 -19.85 8.37 -6.62
CA SER A 122 -21.14 7.96 -7.17
C SER A 122 -21.20 6.49 -7.62
N SER A 123 -20.15 5.97 -8.27
CA SER A 123 -20.08 4.56 -8.69
C SER A 123 -19.88 3.61 -7.51
N ILE A 124 -19.14 4.04 -6.48
CA ILE A 124 -19.03 3.27 -5.23
C ILE A 124 -20.39 3.19 -4.53
N LYS A 125 -21.15 4.30 -4.47
CA LYS A 125 -22.51 4.32 -3.92
C LYS A 125 -23.46 3.40 -4.69
N GLU A 126 -23.42 3.38 -6.02
CA GLU A 126 -24.19 2.42 -6.83
C GLU A 126 -23.85 0.95 -6.46
N ALA A 127 -22.57 0.63 -6.31
CA ALA A 127 -22.11 -0.70 -5.93
C ALA A 127 -22.58 -1.11 -4.52
N ILE A 128 -22.53 -0.18 -3.56
CA ILE A 128 -23.04 -0.40 -2.19
C ILE A 128 -24.54 -0.69 -2.19
N GLU A 129 -25.34 0.12 -2.90
CA GLU A 129 -26.79 -0.05 -2.99
C GLU A 129 -27.19 -1.35 -3.71
N PHE A 130 -26.37 -1.85 -4.64
CA PHE A 130 -26.56 -3.18 -5.23
C PHE A 130 -26.34 -4.31 -4.21
N ALA A 131 -25.33 -4.20 -3.34
CA ALA A 131 -24.98 -5.25 -2.38
C ALA A 131 -25.94 -5.32 -1.18
N LYS A 132 -26.46 -4.18 -0.71
CA LYS A 132 -27.37 -4.07 0.45
C LYS A 132 -28.56 -5.04 0.44
N PRO A 133 -29.42 -5.11 -0.60
CA PRO A 133 -30.58 -6.00 -0.62
C PRO A 133 -30.20 -7.48 -0.76
N TYR A 134 -29.06 -7.81 -1.40
CA TYR A 134 -28.58 -9.19 -1.52
C TYR A 134 -28.06 -9.75 -0.18
N GLN A 135 -27.59 -8.87 0.71
CA GLN A 135 -27.01 -9.23 2.01
C GLN A 135 -25.93 -10.33 1.91
N PRO A 136 -24.88 -10.11 1.10
CA PRO A 136 -23.82 -11.11 0.94
C PRO A 136 -23.18 -11.48 2.28
N ASP A 137 -22.85 -12.76 2.44
CA ASP A 137 -22.06 -13.23 3.58
C ASP A 137 -20.56 -13.29 3.28
N ALA A 138 -20.16 -13.21 2.01
CA ALA A 138 -18.79 -12.98 1.57
C ALA A 138 -18.71 -12.22 0.23
N PHE A 139 -17.53 -11.70 -0.10
CA PHE A 139 -17.24 -10.97 -1.33
C PHE A 139 -16.11 -11.62 -2.13
N LEU A 140 -16.18 -11.54 -3.45
CA LEU A 140 -15.13 -11.95 -4.38
C LEU A 140 -14.83 -10.81 -5.36
N ALA A 141 -13.63 -10.23 -5.31
CA ALA A 141 -13.18 -9.26 -6.29
C ALA A 141 -12.38 -9.94 -7.41
N VAL A 142 -12.68 -9.66 -8.68
CA VAL A 142 -11.95 -10.18 -9.84
C VAL A 142 -11.72 -9.04 -10.81
N GLY A 143 -10.50 -8.48 -10.82
CA GLY A 143 -10.21 -7.26 -11.58
C GLY A 143 -8.91 -6.57 -11.17
N GLY A 144 -8.74 -5.32 -11.61
CA GLY A 144 -7.64 -4.48 -11.14
C GLY A 144 -7.94 -3.82 -9.79
N GLY A 145 -7.04 -2.94 -9.33
CA GLY A 145 -7.18 -2.24 -8.05
C GLY A 145 -8.55 -1.56 -7.86
N SER A 146 -9.08 -0.90 -8.89
CA SER A 146 -10.41 -0.25 -8.85
C SER A 146 -11.56 -1.22 -8.52
N VAL A 147 -11.49 -2.48 -8.97
CA VAL A 147 -12.49 -3.52 -8.66
C VAL A 147 -12.34 -3.99 -7.22
N ILE A 148 -11.10 -4.26 -6.79
CA ILE A 148 -10.81 -4.73 -5.42
C ILE A 148 -11.19 -3.65 -4.40
N ASP A 149 -10.87 -2.39 -4.67
CA ASP A 149 -11.22 -1.24 -3.85
C ASP A 149 -12.74 -1.03 -3.81
N THR A 150 -13.46 -1.21 -4.92
CA THR A 150 -14.93 -1.19 -4.93
C THR A 150 -15.50 -2.29 -4.04
N ALA A 151 -14.98 -3.52 -4.13
CA ALA A 151 -15.43 -4.64 -3.30
C ALA A 151 -15.16 -4.43 -1.80
N LYS A 152 -13.99 -3.85 -1.44
CA LYS A 152 -13.67 -3.44 -0.06
C LYS A 152 -14.69 -2.46 0.50
N LEU A 153 -15.11 -1.47 -0.30
CA LEU A 153 -16.10 -0.47 0.11
C LEU A 153 -17.52 -1.04 0.17
N MET A 154 -17.91 -1.90 -0.77
CA MET A 154 -19.17 -2.66 -0.68
C MET A 154 -19.24 -3.48 0.62
N ASN A 155 -18.16 -4.17 0.98
CA ASN A 155 -18.06 -4.95 2.22
C ASN A 155 -18.15 -4.07 3.47
N LEU A 156 -17.45 -2.93 3.49
CA LEU A 156 -17.52 -1.98 4.59
C LEU A 156 -18.94 -1.46 4.83
N TYR A 157 -19.59 -0.88 3.81
CA TYR A 157 -20.91 -0.24 3.99
C TYR A 157 -22.08 -1.23 4.05
N THR A 158 -21.89 -2.50 3.67
CA THR A 158 -22.87 -3.57 4.01
C THR A 158 -22.73 -4.04 5.46
N CYS A 159 -21.52 -4.01 6.05
CA CYS A 159 -21.34 -4.21 7.49
C CYS A 159 -21.79 -3.00 8.33
N TYR A 160 -21.75 -1.78 7.80
CA TYR A 160 -22.20 -0.54 8.47
C TYR A 160 -23.35 0.13 7.70
N PRO A 161 -24.57 -0.44 7.74
CA PRO A 161 -25.70 0.03 6.92
C PRO A 161 -26.17 1.45 7.25
N ASP A 162 -25.97 1.90 8.49
CA ASP A 162 -26.39 3.22 9.00
C ASP A 162 -25.30 4.30 8.90
N ALA A 163 -24.11 3.98 8.39
CA ALA A 163 -23.00 4.93 8.27
C ALA A 163 -23.17 5.86 7.06
N ASP A 164 -22.79 7.13 7.24
CA ASP A 164 -22.67 8.07 6.13
C ASP A 164 -21.44 7.73 5.27
N PHE A 165 -21.53 8.02 3.97
CA PHE A 165 -20.44 7.72 3.03
C PHE A 165 -19.12 8.41 3.41
N LEU A 166 -19.13 9.55 4.11
CA LEU A 166 -17.89 10.24 4.52
C LEU A 166 -17.41 9.85 5.93
N ASP A 167 -18.08 8.92 6.63
CA ASP A 167 -17.70 8.52 8.00
C ASP A 167 -16.28 7.95 8.08
N PHE A 168 -15.98 6.94 7.26
CA PHE A 168 -14.67 6.27 7.28
C PHE A 168 -13.63 6.91 6.34
N VAL A 169 -14.05 7.83 5.46
CA VAL A 169 -13.17 8.51 4.50
C VAL A 169 -12.12 9.33 5.25
N ASN A 170 -10.86 9.21 4.80
CA ASN A 170 -9.70 9.80 5.48
C ASN A 170 -9.89 11.30 5.73
N ALA A 171 -9.63 11.74 6.96
CA ALA A 171 -9.54 13.15 7.30
C ALA A 171 -8.38 13.83 6.55
N PRO A 172 -8.49 15.11 6.14
CA PRO A 172 -9.58 16.05 6.43
C PRO A 172 -10.75 16.02 5.41
N LEU A 173 -10.72 15.13 4.41
CA LEU A 173 -11.74 15.09 3.35
C LEU A 173 -13.04 14.37 3.80
N GLY A 174 -12.91 13.38 4.68
CA GLY A 174 -14.01 12.77 5.44
C GLY A 174 -13.78 12.89 6.96
N LYS A 175 -14.51 12.08 7.74
CA LYS A 175 -14.46 12.11 9.22
C LYS A 175 -13.39 11.20 9.81
N GLY A 176 -12.83 10.26 9.05
CA GLY A 176 -11.78 9.33 9.50
C GLY A 176 -12.16 8.47 10.70
N LEU A 177 -13.43 8.10 10.85
CA LEU A 177 -13.90 7.28 11.97
C LEU A 177 -13.26 5.87 11.96
N PRO A 178 -13.02 5.26 13.13
CA PRO A 178 -12.44 3.92 13.21
C PRO A 178 -13.40 2.85 12.70
N ILE A 179 -12.84 1.78 12.12
CA ILE A 179 -13.61 0.59 11.70
C ILE A 179 -13.44 -0.47 12.81
N ASP A 180 -14.32 -0.39 13.80
CA ASP A 180 -14.26 -1.10 15.08
C ASP A 180 -14.65 -2.59 15.05
N LYS A 181 -15.20 -3.10 13.93
CA LYS A 181 -15.64 -4.51 13.82
C LYS A 181 -15.09 -5.23 12.58
N PRO A 182 -15.00 -6.58 12.60
CA PRO A 182 -14.62 -7.36 11.43
C PRO A 182 -15.58 -7.14 10.25
N LEU A 183 -15.03 -7.15 9.03
CA LEU A 183 -15.82 -7.17 7.80
C LEU A 183 -16.12 -8.62 7.37
N LYS A 184 -16.95 -8.80 6.32
CA LYS A 184 -17.18 -10.13 5.73
C LYS A 184 -15.89 -10.66 5.07
N PRO A 185 -15.73 -11.98 4.91
CA PRO A 185 -14.63 -12.53 4.12
C PRO A 185 -14.60 -11.92 2.71
N LEU A 186 -13.41 -11.54 2.26
CA LEU A 186 -13.16 -11.01 0.92
C LEU A 186 -12.02 -11.80 0.29
N ILE A 187 -12.29 -12.47 -0.82
CA ILE A 187 -11.25 -13.04 -1.68
C ILE A 187 -10.98 -12.05 -2.83
N ALA A 188 -9.71 -11.78 -3.12
CA ALA A 188 -9.30 -10.87 -4.19
C ALA A 188 -8.45 -11.61 -5.23
N VAL A 189 -8.87 -11.52 -6.49
CA VAL A 189 -8.22 -12.14 -7.66
C VAL A 189 -7.72 -11.00 -8.56
N PRO A 190 -6.47 -10.53 -8.39
CA PRO A 190 -5.90 -9.50 -9.25
C PRO A 190 -5.79 -9.97 -10.71
N THR A 191 -6.15 -9.09 -11.64
CA THR A 191 -5.92 -9.23 -13.09
C THR A 191 -4.91 -8.20 -13.61
N THR A 192 -4.36 -7.35 -12.73
CA THR A 192 -3.33 -6.35 -13.04
C THR A 192 -2.15 -6.47 -12.09
N ALA A 193 -0.93 -6.52 -12.63
CA ALA A 193 0.31 -6.51 -11.85
C ALA A 193 0.73 -5.08 -11.46
N GLY A 194 0.09 -4.50 -10.43
CA GLY A 194 0.37 -3.13 -9.98
C GLY A 194 0.04 -2.86 -8.51
N THR A 195 -1.19 -2.43 -8.25
CA THR A 195 -1.64 -1.83 -6.97
C THR A 195 -1.40 -2.62 -5.68
N GLY A 196 -1.12 -3.93 -5.76
CA GLY A 196 -1.05 -4.82 -4.59
C GLY A 196 -2.33 -4.84 -3.74
N SER A 197 -3.47 -4.36 -4.26
CA SER A 197 -4.71 -4.15 -3.49
C SER A 197 -5.26 -5.44 -2.87
N GLU A 198 -4.89 -6.61 -3.41
CA GLU A 198 -5.16 -7.93 -2.85
C GLU A 198 -4.49 -8.19 -1.47
N THR A 199 -3.53 -7.35 -1.07
CA THR A 199 -2.78 -7.43 0.20
C THR A 199 -3.07 -6.27 1.17
N THR A 200 -3.54 -5.13 0.66
CA THR A 200 -3.55 -3.86 1.41
C THR A 200 -4.90 -3.57 2.05
N GLY A 201 -4.86 -2.76 3.12
CA GLY A 201 -6.05 -2.27 3.83
C GLY A 201 -6.54 -0.92 3.31
N THR A 202 -6.17 -0.53 2.10
CA THR A 202 -6.56 0.76 1.51
C THR A 202 -7.60 0.52 0.41
N ALA A 203 -8.54 1.46 0.26
CA ALA A 203 -9.42 1.56 -0.91
C ALA A 203 -9.49 3.03 -1.35
N ILE A 204 -9.17 3.31 -2.63
CA ILE A 204 -9.03 4.64 -3.21
C ILE A 204 -10.17 4.93 -4.20
N PHE A 205 -10.66 6.17 -4.22
CA PHE A 205 -11.68 6.66 -5.16
C PHE A 205 -11.62 8.18 -5.34
N ASP A 206 -12.23 8.68 -6.42
CA ASP A 206 -12.37 10.10 -6.71
C ASP A 206 -13.57 10.71 -5.98
N LEU A 207 -13.31 11.66 -5.07
CA LEU A 207 -14.34 12.47 -4.41
C LEU A 207 -14.61 13.73 -5.24
N VAL A 208 -15.52 13.59 -6.21
CA VAL A 208 -15.81 14.61 -7.25
C VAL A 208 -16.17 15.97 -6.64
N SER A 209 -16.94 15.99 -5.55
CA SER A 209 -17.35 17.21 -4.85
C SER A 209 -16.20 18.00 -4.20
N LYS A 210 -15.03 17.38 -4.03
CA LYS A 210 -13.81 17.99 -3.50
C LYS A 210 -12.69 18.12 -4.55
N ARG A 211 -12.92 17.68 -5.80
CA ARG A 211 -11.89 17.59 -6.86
C ARG A 211 -10.61 16.88 -6.39
N ALA A 212 -10.76 15.87 -5.54
CA ALA A 212 -9.64 15.20 -4.89
C ALA A 212 -9.81 13.67 -4.94
N LYS A 213 -8.73 12.98 -5.28
CA LYS A 213 -8.59 11.55 -5.05
C LYS A 213 -8.36 11.33 -3.55
N THR A 214 -9.05 10.36 -2.96
CA THR A 214 -8.99 10.07 -1.52
C THR A 214 -9.31 8.59 -1.29
N GLY A 215 -9.51 8.18 -0.04
CA GLY A 215 -9.87 6.81 0.26
C GLY A 215 -10.14 6.53 1.72
N ILE A 216 -10.13 5.25 2.05
CA ILE A 216 -10.27 4.70 3.39
C ILE A 216 -9.10 3.75 3.63
N ALA A 217 -8.42 3.86 4.77
CA ALA A 217 -7.25 3.04 5.10
C ALA A 217 -7.39 2.40 6.49
N HIS A 218 -7.61 1.08 6.54
CA HIS A 218 -7.78 0.32 7.78
C HIS A 218 -7.41 -1.15 7.64
N ARG A 219 -6.91 -1.80 8.71
CA ARG A 219 -6.52 -3.23 8.66
C ARG A 219 -7.70 -4.14 8.26
N ASN A 220 -8.91 -3.86 8.72
CA ASN A 220 -10.11 -4.68 8.45
C ASN A 220 -10.57 -4.64 6.98
N LEU A 221 -10.04 -3.74 6.14
CA LEU A 221 -10.30 -3.71 4.68
C LEU A 221 -9.40 -4.67 3.89
N LYS A 222 -8.41 -5.31 4.54
CA LYS A 222 -7.57 -6.30 3.87
C LYS A 222 -8.40 -7.50 3.42
N PRO A 223 -8.22 -8.00 2.18
CA PRO A 223 -8.79 -9.28 1.78
C PRO A 223 -8.35 -10.39 2.74
N THR A 224 -9.24 -11.36 2.95
CA THR A 224 -8.95 -12.59 3.68
C THR A 224 -7.92 -13.44 2.92
N LEU A 225 -8.05 -13.48 1.59
CA LEU A 225 -7.16 -14.22 0.69
C LEU A 225 -6.93 -13.43 -0.61
N GLY A 226 -5.67 -13.20 -0.98
CA GLY A 226 -5.28 -12.79 -2.33
C GLY A 226 -4.89 -14.02 -3.16
N ILE A 227 -5.54 -14.21 -4.30
CA ILE A 227 -5.32 -15.32 -5.25
C ILE A 227 -4.55 -14.76 -6.46
N CYS A 228 -3.22 -14.77 -6.36
CA CYS A 228 -2.30 -14.19 -7.33
C CYS A 228 -1.96 -15.23 -8.40
N ASP A 229 -2.81 -15.33 -9.43
CA ASP A 229 -2.68 -16.28 -10.52
C ASP A 229 -2.04 -15.60 -11.76
N PRO A 230 -0.81 -15.96 -12.17
CA PRO A 230 -0.16 -15.38 -13.34
C PRO A 230 -0.86 -15.62 -14.69
N LEU A 231 -1.89 -16.47 -14.73
CA LEU A 231 -2.71 -16.61 -15.94
C LEU A 231 -3.65 -15.41 -16.13
N ASN A 232 -4.06 -14.75 -15.04
CA ASN A 232 -5.05 -13.67 -15.07
C ASN A 232 -4.49 -12.34 -15.60
N THR A 233 -3.17 -12.14 -15.54
CA THR A 233 -2.49 -10.93 -16.04
C THR A 233 -2.09 -11.02 -17.52
N ARG A 234 -2.21 -12.18 -18.17
CA ARG A 234 -1.72 -12.41 -19.55
C ARG A 234 -2.41 -11.60 -20.64
N THR A 235 -3.59 -11.06 -20.35
CA THR A 235 -4.40 -10.30 -21.32
C THR A 235 -4.31 -8.79 -21.10
N MET A 236 -3.43 -8.33 -20.20
CA MET A 236 -3.15 -6.91 -19.99
C MET A 236 -2.54 -6.29 -21.27
N PRO A 237 -3.08 -5.17 -21.77
CA PRO A 237 -2.40 -4.38 -22.80
C PRO A 237 -1.04 -3.87 -22.32
N SER A 238 -0.07 -3.72 -23.24
CA SER A 238 1.28 -3.23 -22.95
C SER A 238 1.30 -1.92 -22.14
N ALA A 239 0.45 -0.95 -22.45
CA ALA A 239 0.34 0.30 -21.69
C ALA A 239 -0.21 0.11 -20.25
N VAL A 240 -1.02 -0.93 -20.03
CA VAL A 240 -1.49 -1.31 -18.69
C VAL A 240 -0.35 -2.01 -17.92
N HIS A 241 0.46 -2.85 -18.57
CA HIS A 241 1.70 -3.39 -17.97
C HIS A 241 2.66 -2.26 -17.57
N ALA A 242 2.94 -1.30 -18.46
CA ALA A 242 3.80 -0.16 -18.18
C ALA A 242 3.27 0.64 -16.99
N SER A 243 2.03 1.14 -17.07
CA SER A 243 1.46 1.95 -16.00
C SER A 243 1.31 1.19 -14.68
N SER A 244 0.95 -0.10 -14.70
CA SER A 244 0.80 -0.85 -13.44
C SER A 244 2.16 -1.21 -12.84
N GLY A 245 3.19 -1.43 -13.66
CA GLY A 245 4.55 -1.66 -13.15
C GLY A 245 5.23 -0.40 -12.62
N LEU A 246 4.96 0.78 -13.20
CA LEU A 246 5.41 2.07 -12.66
C LEU A 246 4.82 2.36 -11.28
N ASP A 247 3.58 1.92 -11.05
CA ASP A 247 2.95 1.91 -9.73
C ASP A 247 3.73 1.01 -8.76
N VAL A 248 4.10 -0.23 -9.14
CA VAL A 248 4.99 -1.11 -8.32
C VAL A 248 6.34 -0.46 -8.03
N LEU A 249 6.94 0.20 -9.03
CA LEU A 249 8.24 0.86 -8.92
C LEU A 249 8.20 1.94 -7.82
N CYS A 250 7.21 2.82 -7.89
CA CYS A 250 7.05 3.92 -6.94
C CYS A 250 6.62 3.41 -5.55
N HIS A 251 5.69 2.45 -5.47
CA HIS A 251 5.38 1.76 -4.21
C HIS A 251 6.65 1.25 -3.51
N SER A 252 7.51 0.56 -4.26
CA SER A 252 8.74 -0.06 -3.74
C SER A 252 9.79 0.95 -3.30
N LEU A 253 9.94 2.06 -4.05
CA LEU A 253 10.89 3.13 -3.72
C LEU A 253 10.40 3.96 -2.54
N GLU A 254 9.14 4.37 -2.53
CA GLU A 254 8.59 5.21 -1.47
C GLU A 254 8.47 4.45 -0.15
N SER A 255 8.11 3.16 -0.15
CA SER A 255 8.10 2.35 1.07
C SER A 255 9.50 2.08 1.63
N TRP A 256 10.49 1.99 0.75
CA TRP A 256 11.90 1.86 1.12
C TRP A 256 12.51 3.18 1.62
N THR A 257 12.10 4.33 1.09
CA THR A 257 12.68 5.65 1.44
C THR A 257 11.87 6.46 2.45
N ALA A 258 10.63 6.07 2.77
CA ALA A 258 9.79 6.71 3.78
C ALA A 258 10.51 6.93 5.12
N ILE A 259 10.02 7.88 5.92
CA ILE A 259 10.57 8.13 7.26
C ILE A 259 10.72 6.82 8.05
N PRO A 260 11.81 6.62 8.82
CA PRO A 260 11.95 5.43 9.65
C PRO A 260 10.76 5.30 10.60
N TYR A 261 10.27 4.09 10.84
CA TYR A 261 9.04 3.89 11.62
C TYR A 261 9.09 4.55 13.01
N PHE A 262 10.28 4.61 13.63
CA PHE A 262 10.51 5.23 14.94
C PHE A 262 10.58 6.76 14.92
N GLU A 263 10.56 7.40 13.75
CA GLU A 263 10.40 8.85 13.61
C GLU A 263 8.92 9.27 13.56
N ARG A 264 8.01 8.33 13.23
CA ARG A 264 6.58 8.62 13.07
C ARG A 264 5.96 9.12 14.37
N THR A 265 5.21 10.22 14.27
CA THR A 265 4.43 10.84 15.35
C THR A 265 2.99 11.12 14.89
N PRO A 266 1.99 11.20 15.79
CA PRO A 266 1.99 10.71 17.16
C PRO A 266 1.94 9.18 17.22
N ARG A 267 2.62 8.60 18.21
CA ARG A 267 2.45 7.22 18.66
C ARG A 267 1.01 7.01 19.15
N PRO A 268 0.32 5.91 18.78
CA PRO A 268 -1.03 5.65 19.27
C PRO A 268 -0.99 5.33 20.77
N GLN A 269 -1.98 5.80 21.52
CA GLN A 269 -2.13 5.47 22.95
C GLN A 269 -2.50 4.00 23.20
N ASN A 270 -3.11 3.35 22.20
CA ASN A 270 -3.49 1.93 22.22
C ASN A 270 -2.96 1.25 20.95
N PRO A 271 -2.22 0.13 21.03
CA PRO A 271 -1.67 -0.57 19.86
C PRO A 271 -2.69 -0.86 18.75
N ILE A 272 -3.96 -1.12 19.07
CA ILE A 272 -5.01 -1.38 18.06
C ILE A 272 -5.22 -0.19 17.10
N ASN A 273 -4.93 1.04 17.57
CA ASN A 273 -5.06 2.28 16.82
C ASN A 273 -3.78 2.62 16.03
N ARG A 274 -2.78 1.74 15.98
CA ARG A 274 -1.59 1.97 15.15
C ARG A 274 -2.01 2.05 13.68
N PRO A 275 -1.61 3.09 12.91
CA PRO A 275 -2.03 3.23 11.52
C PRO A 275 -1.58 2.03 10.66
N ALA A 276 -2.21 1.87 9.50
CA ALA A 276 -1.78 0.87 8.52
C ALA A 276 -0.39 1.18 7.97
N TYR A 277 -0.14 2.44 7.60
CA TYR A 277 1.18 2.93 7.18
C TYR A 277 1.96 3.48 8.37
N GLN A 278 3.20 3.05 8.51
CA GLN A 278 3.94 3.14 9.76
C GLN A 278 5.36 3.72 9.59
N GLY A 279 5.79 4.03 8.37
CA GLY A 279 7.17 4.37 8.04
C GLY A 279 8.02 3.14 7.66
N ALA A 280 9.17 3.39 7.03
CA ALA A 280 10.10 2.34 6.61
C ALA A 280 10.55 1.49 7.80
N ASN A 281 10.54 0.16 7.62
CA ASN A 281 10.76 -0.79 8.71
C ASN A 281 11.40 -2.10 8.22
N PRO A 282 12.21 -2.79 9.06
CA PRO A 282 13.04 -3.91 8.61
C PRO A 282 12.31 -5.10 7.99
N ILE A 283 11.01 -5.29 8.27
CA ILE A 283 10.21 -6.35 7.63
C ILE A 283 9.74 -5.89 6.25
N SER A 284 9.14 -4.70 6.15
CA SER A 284 8.66 -4.14 4.88
C SER A 284 9.80 -3.88 3.90
N ASP A 285 10.98 -3.54 4.41
CA ASP A 285 12.23 -3.34 3.67
C ASP A 285 12.62 -4.55 2.80
N ILE A 286 12.45 -5.78 3.31
CA ILE A 286 12.73 -7.04 2.58
C ILE A 286 11.86 -7.13 1.33
N PHE A 287 10.55 -6.88 1.49
CA PHE A 287 9.59 -6.96 0.41
C PHE A 287 9.77 -5.82 -0.60
N SER A 288 10.00 -4.60 -0.11
CA SER A 288 10.13 -3.38 -0.92
C SER A 288 11.37 -3.44 -1.84
N LEU A 289 12.54 -3.77 -1.30
CA LEU A 289 13.77 -3.84 -2.10
C LEU A 289 13.76 -5.01 -3.10
N GLN A 290 13.13 -6.14 -2.74
CA GLN A 290 12.95 -7.26 -3.67
C GLN A 290 11.94 -6.91 -4.79
N ALA A 291 10.84 -6.23 -4.47
CA ALA A 291 9.88 -5.77 -5.45
C ALA A 291 10.49 -4.74 -6.41
N LEU A 292 11.32 -3.81 -5.91
CA LEU A 292 12.10 -2.88 -6.74
C LEU A 292 13.00 -3.63 -7.73
N ARG A 293 13.87 -4.53 -7.23
CA ARG A 293 14.79 -5.32 -8.07
C ARG A 293 14.07 -6.17 -9.12
N SER A 294 12.94 -6.79 -8.75
CA SER A 294 12.10 -7.51 -9.72
C SER A 294 11.48 -6.56 -10.74
N THR A 295 10.96 -5.41 -10.32
CA THR A 295 10.31 -4.44 -11.21
C THR A 295 11.26 -3.89 -12.26
N VAL A 296 12.45 -3.42 -11.85
CA VAL A 296 13.47 -2.93 -12.79
C VAL A 296 13.85 -4.01 -13.81
N LYS A 297 14.01 -5.27 -13.37
CA LYS A 297 14.40 -6.38 -14.24
C LYS A 297 13.31 -6.82 -15.23
N TYR A 298 12.05 -6.87 -14.79
CA TYR A 298 10.97 -7.53 -15.55
C TYR A 298 9.95 -6.58 -16.16
N LEU A 299 9.81 -5.33 -15.70
CA LEU A 299 8.85 -4.39 -16.27
C LEU A 299 9.16 -4.04 -17.75
N PRO A 300 10.40 -3.74 -18.16
CA PRO A 300 10.70 -3.48 -19.57
C PRO A 300 10.42 -4.70 -20.45
N ARG A 301 10.64 -5.91 -19.92
CA ARG A 301 10.34 -7.18 -20.60
C ARG A 301 8.84 -7.38 -20.81
N ALA A 302 8.05 -7.35 -19.72
CA ALA A 302 6.59 -7.54 -19.77
C ALA A 302 5.86 -6.45 -20.57
N THR A 303 6.42 -5.23 -20.65
CA THR A 303 5.89 -4.15 -21.47
C THR A 303 6.16 -4.37 -22.96
N LYS A 304 7.35 -4.86 -23.30
CA LYS A 304 7.81 -5.03 -24.68
C LYS A 304 7.32 -6.32 -25.34
N ASP A 305 7.19 -7.40 -24.58
CA ASP A 305 6.81 -8.72 -25.08
C ASP A 305 5.60 -9.30 -24.28
N PRO A 306 4.39 -9.30 -24.88
CA PRO A 306 3.19 -9.85 -24.25
C PRO A 306 3.19 -11.39 -24.18
N GLU A 307 4.19 -12.08 -24.75
CA GLU A 307 4.37 -13.53 -24.60
C GLU A 307 5.48 -13.88 -23.58
N ASP A 308 6.16 -12.89 -22.99
CA ASP A 308 7.11 -13.10 -21.89
C ASP A 308 6.38 -13.40 -20.57
N HIS A 309 5.85 -14.62 -20.49
CA HIS A 309 5.12 -15.12 -19.33
C HIS A 309 5.99 -15.18 -18.05
N GLU A 310 7.33 -15.27 -18.16
CA GLU A 310 8.21 -15.17 -16.99
C GLU A 310 8.12 -13.74 -16.43
N ALA A 311 8.36 -12.74 -17.26
CA ALA A 311 8.32 -11.34 -16.85
C ALA A 311 6.95 -10.94 -16.29
N GLN A 312 5.85 -11.39 -16.89
CA GLN A 312 4.50 -11.13 -16.38
C GLN A 312 4.25 -11.80 -15.02
N SER A 313 4.68 -13.06 -14.84
CA SER A 313 4.56 -13.77 -13.56
C SER A 313 5.38 -13.10 -12.47
N GLN A 314 6.58 -12.64 -12.81
CA GLN A 314 7.47 -11.93 -11.89
C GLN A 314 6.97 -10.52 -11.57
N MET A 315 6.32 -9.82 -12.51
CA MET A 315 5.66 -8.54 -12.25
C MET A 315 4.44 -8.69 -11.33
N LEU A 316 3.64 -9.74 -11.48
CA LEU A 316 2.54 -10.02 -10.53
C LEU A 316 3.10 -10.31 -9.14
N LEU A 317 4.15 -11.12 -9.04
CA LEU A 317 4.83 -11.36 -7.76
C LEU A 317 5.42 -10.06 -7.18
N ALA A 318 6.04 -9.22 -8.00
CA ALA A 318 6.59 -7.93 -7.56
C ALA A 318 5.50 -6.99 -7.02
N ALA A 319 4.34 -6.92 -7.69
CA ALA A 319 3.18 -6.15 -7.24
C ALA A 319 2.67 -6.63 -5.87
N THR A 320 2.55 -7.94 -5.67
CA THR A 320 2.13 -8.52 -4.38
C THR A 320 3.19 -8.30 -3.29
N LEU A 321 4.48 -8.44 -3.59
CA LEU A 321 5.57 -8.13 -2.65
C LEU A 321 5.56 -6.65 -2.26
N ALA A 322 5.46 -5.73 -3.23
CA ALA A 322 5.30 -4.30 -2.97
C ALA A 322 4.09 -4.06 -2.07
N GLY A 323 2.93 -4.63 -2.40
CA GLY A 323 1.70 -4.58 -1.59
C GLY A 323 1.91 -4.96 -0.13
N VAL A 324 2.61 -6.06 0.13
CA VAL A 324 2.98 -6.48 1.49
C VAL A 324 3.89 -5.45 2.18
N GLY A 325 4.87 -4.90 1.47
CA GLY A 325 5.78 -3.86 1.97
C GLY A 325 5.11 -2.50 2.22
N PHE A 326 4.69 -1.81 1.16
CA PHE A 326 4.04 -0.49 1.27
C PHE A 326 2.70 -0.55 2.02
N GLY A 327 2.01 -1.69 2.04
CA GLY A 327 0.81 -1.90 2.83
C GLY A 327 1.00 -1.75 4.35
N ASN A 328 2.26 -1.71 4.80
CA ASN A 328 2.68 -1.54 6.20
C ASN A 328 3.65 -0.35 6.40
N ALA A 329 4.62 -0.13 5.50
CA ALA A 329 5.48 1.04 5.56
C ALA A 329 4.77 2.33 5.10
N GLY A 330 4.00 2.23 4.02
CA GLY A 330 3.35 3.35 3.33
C GLY A 330 4.09 3.82 2.07
N VAL A 331 3.60 4.93 1.53
CA VAL A 331 4.13 5.69 0.39
C VAL A 331 4.05 7.18 0.72
N HIS A 332 4.72 8.06 -0.04
CA HIS A 332 4.90 9.47 0.31
C HIS A 332 4.56 10.45 -0.85
N LEU A 333 5.54 11.22 -1.30
CA LEU A 333 5.37 12.38 -2.19
C LEU A 333 4.93 12.01 -3.60
N CYS A 334 5.44 10.93 -4.22
CA CYS A 334 5.03 10.57 -5.58
C CYS A 334 3.53 10.26 -5.60
N HIS A 335 3.07 9.45 -4.63
CA HIS A 335 1.64 9.20 -4.46
C HIS A 335 0.86 10.47 -4.07
N GLY A 336 1.37 11.30 -3.17
CA GLY A 336 0.71 12.54 -2.73
C GLY A 336 0.52 13.57 -3.85
N MET A 337 1.51 13.71 -4.74
CA MET A 337 1.49 14.57 -5.92
C MET A 337 0.65 13.96 -7.05
N SER A 338 0.63 12.63 -7.20
CA SER A 338 -0.14 11.94 -8.25
C SER A 338 -1.66 12.18 -8.20
N TYR A 339 -2.20 12.47 -7.01
CA TYR A 339 -3.64 12.63 -6.80
C TYR A 339 -4.19 13.89 -7.46
N PRO A 340 -3.62 15.11 -7.26
CA PRO A 340 -3.99 16.26 -8.09
C PRO A 340 -3.52 16.13 -9.55
N ILE A 341 -2.38 15.50 -9.85
CA ILE A 341 -1.95 15.28 -11.25
C ILE A 341 -3.04 14.50 -12.02
N SER A 342 -3.56 13.40 -11.48
CA SER A 342 -4.64 12.64 -12.14
C SER A 342 -6.00 13.34 -12.05
N GLY A 343 -6.36 13.90 -10.89
CA GLY A 343 -7.67 14.54 -10.65
C GLY A 343 -7.87 15.88 -11.37
N GLN A 344 -6.80 16.58 -11.72
CA GLN A 344 -6.79 17.86 -12.44
C GLN A 344 -6.26 17.73 -13.88
N ASN A 345 -6.36 16.53 -14.47
CA ASN A 345 -5.92 16.23 -15.84
C ASN A 345 -6.36 17.34 -16.84
N PRO A 346 -5.44 18.09 -17.46
CA PRO A 346 -5.75 19.21 -18.36
C PRO A 346 -6.26 18.77 -19.74
N GLY A 347 -6.40 17.46 -19.99
CA GLY A 347 -6.93 16.90 -21.23
C GLY A 347 -6.08 15.77 -21.83
N TYR A 348 -5.03 15.32 -21.14
CA TYR A 348 -4.18 14.22 -21.56
C TYR A 348 -4.99 12.94 -21.78
N LYS A 349 -4.67 12.26 -22.87
CA LYS A 349 -5.24 10.97 -23.27
C LYS A 349 -4.09 9.99 -23.51
N HIS A 350 -3.92 9.04 -22.60
CA HIS A 350 -2.90 8.00 -22.76
C HIS A 350 -3.22 7.11 -23.96
N ALA A 351 -2.32 7.04 -24.96
CA ALA A 351 -2.60 6.38 -26.24
C ALA A 351 -3.03 4.90 -26.11
N GLY A 352 -2.40 4.17 -25.18
CA GLY A 352 -2.74 2.77 -24.90
C GLY A 352 -3.97 2.50 -24.01
N TYR A 353 -4.75 3.52 -23.61
CA TYR A 353 -5.96 3.34 -22.80
C TYR A 353 -7.23 3.70 -23.59
N GLN A 354 -8.05 2.69 -23.87
CA GLN A 354 -9.33 2.85 -24.58
C GLN A 354 -10.46 3.12 -23.58
N VAL A 355 -10.66 4.41 -23.26
CA VAL A 355 -11.71 4.88 -22.33
C VAL A 355 -12.40 6.13 -22.87
N ASP A 356 -13.69 6.32 -22.51
CA ASP A 356 -14.53 7.42 -23.03
C ASP A 356 -14.06 8.83 -22.60
N THR A 357 -13.30 8.92 -21.50
CA THR A 357 -12.85 10.18 -20.90
C THR A 357 -11.32 10.28 -20.90
N PRO A 358 -10.73 11.48 -21.10
CA PRO A 358 -9.29 11.69 -20.90
C PRO A 358 -8.84 11.24 -19.51
N ILE A 359 -7.78 10.45 -19.44
CA ILE A 359 -7.16 9.99 -18.18
C ILE A 359 -5.64 10.10 -18.24
N ILE A 360 -5.06 10.37 -17.08
CA ILE A 360 -3.67 10.07 -16.77
C ILE A 360 -3.71 8.81 -15.89
N PRO A 361 -3.27 7.64 -16.39
CA PRO A 361 -3.26 6.40 -15.62
C PRO A 361 -2.48 6.53 -14.31
N HIS A 362 -2.91 5.87 -13.24
CA HIS A 362 -2.38 6.12 -11.90
C HIS A 362 -0.85 6.04 -11.82
N GLY A 363 -0.24 4.91 -12.22
CA GLY A 363 1.22 4.77 -12.14
C GLY A 363 2.00 5.74 -13.04
N VAL A 364 1.40 6.26 -14.11
CA VAL A 364 1.98 7.37 -14.90
C VAL A 364 1.95 8.67 -14.09
N SER A 365 0.82 8.99 -13.44
CA SER A 365 0.73 10.17 -12.55
C SER A 365 1.60 10.08 -11.30
N VAL A 366 1.97 8.87 -10.85
CA VAL A 366 2.91 8.66 -9.73
C VAL A 366 4.35 8.76 -10.20
N ALA A 367 4.70 8.14 -11.33
CA ALA A 367 6.09 8.10 -11.81
C ALA A 367 6.60 9.43 -12.39
N VAL A 368 5.73 10.26 -12.97
CA VAL A 368 6.14 11.51 -13.64
C VAL A 368 6.89 12.51 -12.74
N SER A 369 6.60 12.51 -11.43
CA SER A 369 7.30 13.34 -10.43
C SER A 369 8.39 12.59 -9.64
N ALA A 370 8.61 11.30 -9.93
CA ALA A 370 9.52 10.48 -9.14
C ALA A 370 10.98 10.97 -9.14
N PRO A 371 11.59 11.39 -10.26
CA PRO A 371 12.95 11.93 -10.25
C PRO A 371 13.12 13.12 -9.29
N ALA A 372 12.24 14.13 -9.40
CA ALA A 372 12.23 15.29 -8.52
C ALA A 372 12.05 14.94 -7.03
N VAL A 373 11.14 14.00 -6.74
CA VAL A 373 10.92 13.51 -5.37
C VAL A 373 12.18 12.83 -4.82
N PHE A 374 12.82 11.93 -5.56
CA PHE A 374 13.98 11.21 -5.04
C PHE A 374 15.27 12.04 -5.02
N ARG A 375 15.38 13.07 -5.88
CA ARG A 375 16.36 14.15 -5.77
C ARG A 375 16.21 14.89 -4.44
N PHE A 376 14.97 15.31 -4.11
CA PHE A 376 14.64 16.00 -2.85
C PHE A 376 14.82 15.13 -1.60
N THR A 377 14.38 13.87 -1.60
CA THR A 377 14.48 12.99 -0.42
C THR A 377 15.89 12.44 -0.18
N GLY A 378 16.80 12.52 -1.16
CA GLY A 378 18.18 12.00 -1.09
C GLY A 378 18.93 12.26 0.22
N PRO A 379 19.01 13.52 0.71
CA PRO A 379 19.72 13.86 1.95
C PRO A 379 19.17 13.21 3.23
N SER A 380 17.93 12.71 3.23
CA SER A 380 17.32 12.08 4.41
C SER A 380 17.90 10.71 4.76
N ASN A 381 18.31 9.95 3.74
CA ASN A 381 18.97 8.66 3.89
C ASN A 381 19.74 8.29 2.61
N PRO A 382 20.97 8.82 2.43
CA PRO A 382 21.78 8.55 1.24
C PRO A 382 22.00 7.07 0.97
N GLU A 383 22.22 6.26 2.00
CA GLU A 383 22.46 4.82 1.87
C GLU A 383 21.26 4.09 1.26
N ARG A 384 20.03 4.43 1.65
CA ARG A 384 18.82 3.87 1.05
C ARG A 384 18.64 4.31 -0.40
N HIS A 385 18.96 5.56 -0.74
CA HIS A 385 18.87 6.05 -2.12
C HIS A 385 19.92 5.38 -3.03
N LEU A 386 21.16 5.19 -2.55
CA LEU A 386 22.19 4.44 -3.29
C LEU A 386 21.84 2.96 -3.43
N ALA A 387 21.30 2.31 -2.40
CA ALA A 387 20.83 0.92 -2.50
C ALA A 387 19.66 0.75 -3.48
N ALA A 388 18.82 1.79 -3.65
CA ALA A 388 17.81 1.83 -4.69
C ALA A 388 18.43 2.04 -6.09
N ALA A 389 19.41 2.94 -6.24
CA ALA A 389 20.13 3.16 -7.50
C ALA A 389 20.90 1.90 -7.97
N GLU A 390 21.49 1.13 -7.05
CA GLU A 390 22.08 -0.19 -7.35
C GLU A 390 21.07 -1.15 -8.01
N ALA A 391 19.79 -1.08 -7.62
CA ALA A 391 18.74 -1.91 -8.24
C ALA A 391 18.48 -1.55 -9.72
N PHE A 392 18.83 -0.33 -10.15
CA PHE A 392 18.86 0.10 -11.56
C PHE A 392 20.17 -0.26 -12.29
N GLY A 393 21.10 -0.95 -11.62
CA GLY A 393 22.40 -1.34 -12.18
C GLY A 393 23.47 -0.25 -12.12
N VAL A 394 23.28 0.79 -11.30
CA VAL A 394 24.29 1.84 -11.08
C VAL A 394 25.42 1.31 -10.18
N ASP A 395 26.67 1.55 -10.58
CA ASP A 395 27.83 1.32 -9.71
C ASP A 395 27.94 2.45 -8.67
N ILE A 396 27.58 2.13 -7.42
CA ILE A 396 27.60 3.08 -6.30
C ILE A 396 28.94 3.11 -5.54
N SER A 397 29.94 2.30 -5.94
CA SER A 397 31.18 2.07 -5.16
C SER A 397 31.99 3.32 -4.83
N ASN A 398 31.91 4.36 -5.68
CA ASN A 398 32.63 5.62 -5.53
C ASN A 398 31.68 6.84 -5.50
N VAL A 399 30.38 6.63 -5.30
CA VAL A 399 29.40 7.72 -5.25
C VAL A 399 29.42 8.39 -3.88
N LYS A 400 29.48 9.72 -3.88
CA LYS A 400 29.38 10.54 -2.67
C LYS A 400 27.95 10.52 -2.12
N LYS A 401 27.80 10.47 -0.79
CA LYS A 401 26.47 10.45 -0.14
C LYS A 401 25.64 11.67 -0.49
N GLU A 402 26.28 12.81 -0.67
CA GLU A 402 25.67 14.08 -1.04
C GLU A 402 25.05 14.04 -2.45
N SER A 403 25.48 13.12 -3.31
CA SER A 403 24.96 12.90 -4.67
C SER A 403 23.90 11.80 -4.75
N ALA A 404 23.52 11.17 -3.64
CA ALA A 404 22.67 9.98 -3.65
C ALA A 404 21.25 10.20 -4.22
N GLY A 405 20.67 11.40 -3.99
CA GLY A 405 19.38 11.77 -4.57
C GLY A 405 19.46 11.92 -6.09
N GLU A 406 20.46 12.67 -6.57
CA GLU A 406 20.67 12.89 -8.01
C GLU A 406 20.94 11.59 -8.77
N VAL A 407 21.80 10.71 -8.21
CA VAL A 407 22.14 9.43 -8.84
C VAL A 407 20.92 8.49 -8.94
N LEU A 408 19.98 8.55 -8.00
CA LEU A 408 18.71 7.82 -8.11
C LEU A 408 17.74 8.50 -9.09
N ALA A 409 17.71 9.83 -9.15
CA ALA A 409 16.90 10.58 -10.10
C ALA A 409 17.33 10.31 -11.55
N GLU A 410 18.62 10.45 -11.88
CA GLU A 410 19.18 10.13 -13.21
C GLU A 410 18.89 8.68 -13.63
N ALA A 411 19.00 7.73 -12.69
CA ALA A 411 18.69 6.32 -12.95
C ALA A 411 17.20 6.09 -13.26
N LEU A 412 16.30 6.82 -12.59
CA LEU A 412 14.87 6.81 -12.86
C LEU A 412 14.51 7.46 -14.19
N GLU A 413 15.04 8.65 -14.48
CA GLU A 413 14.84 9.37 -15.75
C GLU A 413 15.24 8.49 -16.93
N LYS A 414 16.41 7.84 -16.84
CA LYS A 414 16.86 6.85 -17.81
C LYS A 414 15.90 5.65 -17.93
N PHE A 415 15.48 5.07 -16.80
CA PHE A 415 14.57 3.92 -16.80
C PHE A 415 13.20 4.25 -17.43
N LEU A 416 12.65 5.43 -17.15
CA LEU A 416 11.40 5.92 -17.73
C LEU A 416 11.53 6.09 -19.26
N ALA A 417 12.63 6.71 -19.72
CA ALA A 417 12.91 6.89 -21.13
C ALA A 417 13.14 5.55 -21.88
N GLU A 418 13.77 4.56 -21.24
CA GLU A 418 13.98 3.22 -21.81
C GLU A 418 12.71 2.35 -21.80
N LEU A 419 11.74 2.65 -20.92
CA LEU A 419 10.45 1.92 -20.85
C LEU A 419 9.50 2.25 -22.01
N GLY A 420 9.68 3.39 -22.69
CA GLY A 420 8.98 3.74 -23.94
C GLY A 420 8.16 5.02 -23.86
N ASP A 421 6.87 4.92 -24.16
CA ASP A 421 5.91 6.04 -24.26
C ASP A 421 5.51 6.58 -22.87
N GLN A 422 6.51 7.05 -22.09
CA GLN A 422 6.33 7.64 -20.77
C GLN A 422 6.53 9.17 -20.82
N PRO A 423 5.65 9.98 -20.20
CA PRO A 423 5.79 11.42 -20.13
C PRO A 423 7.08 11.86 -19.43
N ARG A 424 7.85 12.75 -20.07
CA ARG A 424 9.13 13.28 -19.59
C ARG A 424 8.96 14.48 -18.67
N GLY A 425 8.05 14.35 -17.72
CA GLY A 425 7.62 15.43 -16.83
C GLY A 425 6.22 15.95 -17.12
N LEU A 426 5.78 16.91 -16.32
CA LEU A 426 4.39 17.38 -16.29
C LEU A 426 3.95 18.12 -17.57
N LYS A 427 4.88 18.66 -18.37
CA LYS A 427 4.54 19.30 -19.66
C LYS A 427 3.98 18.32 -20.68
N ASP A 428 4.49 17.11 -20.74
CA ASP A 428 4.01 16.07 -21.66
C ASP A 428 2.59 15.60 -21.29
N LEU A 429 2.23 15.72 -20.00
CA LEU A 429 0.86 15.57 -19.50
C LEU A 429 -0.03 16.80 -19.74
N GLY A 430 0.48 17.83 -20.42
CA GLY A 430 -0.23 19.07 -20.74
C GLY A 430 -0.28 20.11 -19.61
N PHE A 431 0.44 19.91 -18.50
CA PHE A 431 0.51 20.92 -17.45
C PHE A 431 1.44 22.09 -17.82
N LYS A 432 1.20 23.21 -17.16
CA LYS A 432 1.92 24.47 -17.32
C LYS A 432 2.24 25.05 -15.95
N ARG A 433 3.15 26.03 -15.90
CA ARG A 433 3.47 26.76 -14.66
C ARG A 433 2.27 27.44 -13.99
N GLU A 434 1.23 27.77 -14.75
CA GLU A 434 -0.03 28.34 -14.23
C GLU A 434 -0.91 27.33 -13.47
N HIS A 435 -0.65 26.03 -13.56
CA HIS A 435 -1.39 24.99 -12.84
C HIS A 435 -0.73 24.60 -11.49
N LEU A 436 0.50 25.04 -11.21
CA LEU A 436 1.27 24.47 -10.10
C LEU A 436 0.72 24.82 -8.72
N ASP A 437 0.11 26.00 -8.56
CA ASP A 437 -0.57 26.37 -7.32
C ASP A 437 -1.77 25.46 -7.03
N ASP A 438 -2.61 25.17 -8.04
CA ASP A 438 -3.74 24.24 -7.90
C ASP A 438 -3.29 22.80 -7.62
N LEU A 439 -2.13 22.38 -8.17
CA LEU A 439 -1.53 21.09 -7.85
C LEU A 439 -1.06 21.03 -6.38
N VAL A 440 -0.41 22.07 -5.87
CA VAL A 440 -0.03 22.18 -4.44
C VAL A 440 -1.26 22.13 -3.54
N GLU A 441 -2.31 22.91 -3.84
CA GLU A 441 -3.57 22.89 -3.06
C GLU A 441 -4.23 21.49 -3.03
N GLY A 442 -4.14 20.73 -4.12
CA GLY A 442 -4.66 19.37 -4.18
C GLY A 442 -3.79 18.32 -3.48
N THR A 443 -2.51 18.60 -3.24
CA THR A 443 -1.57 17.73 -2.51
C THR A 443 -1.69 17.90 -1.00
N LEU A 444 -1.82 19.13 -0.47
CA LEU A 444 -1.86 19.40 0.99
C LEU A 444 -2.89 18.56 1.80
N PRO A 445 -4.10 18.24 1.30
CA PRO A 445 -5.04 17.37 2.01
C PRO A 445 -4.56 15.92 2.19
N GLN A 446 -3.53 15.47 1.46
CA GLN A 446 -3.07 14.08 1.41
C GLN A 446 -2.17 13.71 2.61
N ARG A 447 -2.50 14.20 3.81
CA ARG A 447 -1.70 14.05 5.04
C ARG A 447 -1.24 12.62 5.32
N ARG A 448 -2.08 11.61 5.00
CA ARG A 448 -1.76 10.17 5.15
C ARG A 448 -0.42 9.77 4.51
N VAL A 449 -0.06 10.37 3.38
CA VAL A 449 1.20 10.07 2.66
C VAL A 449 2.25 11.17 2.88
N LEU A 450 1.83 12.45 2.99
CA LEU A 450 2.76 13.54 3.29
C LEU A 450 3.46 13.38 4.66
N MET A 451 2.78 12.85 5.69
CA MET A 451 3.39 12.54 6.99
C MET A 451 4.46 11.42 6.94
N LEU A 452 4.67 10.79 5.78
CA LEU A 452 5.69 9.75 5.58
C LEU A 452 6.82 10.23 4.67
N ALA A 453 6.73 11.45 4.12
CA ALA A 453 7.73 12.08 3.29
C ALA A 453 8.94 12.51 4.14
N PRO A 454 10.15 11.98 3.88
CA PRO A 454 11.36 12.50 4.50
C PRO A 454 11.65 13.92 4.01
N GLY A 455 12.09 14.80 4.91
CA GLY A 455 12.53 16.16 4.57
C GLY A 455 11.41 17.17 4.29
N LEU A 456 10.16 16.73 4.14
CA LEU A 456 9.02 17.63 4.00
C LEU A 456 8.75 18.37 5.33
N ALA A 457 8.57 19.69 5.27
CA ALA A 457 8.32 20.53 6.43
C ALA A 457 6.92 20.31 7.03
N GLU A 458 6.81 20.44 8.37
CA GLU A 458 5.52 20.42 9.07
C GLU A 458 4.81 21.79 9.05
N GLU A 459 5.54 22.89 8.84
CA GLU A 459 4.96 24.22 8.74
C GLU A 459 4.35 24.44 7.35
N VAL A 460 3.05 24.76 7.30
CA VAL A 460 2.27 24.84 6.06
C VAL A 460 2.87 25.81 5.03
N GLY A 461 3.55 26.89 5.45
CA GLY A 461 4.24 27.81 4.55
C GLY A 461 5.41 27.16 3.82
N GLU A 462 6.32 26.55 4.56
CA GLU A 462 7.48 25.84 4.01
C GLU A 462 7.06 24.57 3.24
N GLU A 463 6.05 23.83 3.73
CA GLU A 463 5.46 22.66 3.04
C GLU A 463 4.95 23.05 1.64
N ARG A 464 4.31 24.22 1.50
CA ARG A 464 3.85 24.77 0.21
C ARG A 464 5.01 25.13 -0.71
N GLU A 465 6.04 25.79 -0.20
CA GLU A 465 7.22 26.17 -0.99
C GLU A 465 7.99 24.94 -1.50
N GLN A 466 8.17 23.92 -0.65
CA GLN A 466 8.79 22.65 -1.01
C GLN A 466 7.97 21.87 -2.04
N LEU A 467 6.65 21.74 -1.84
CA LEU A 467 5.76 21.10 -2.81
C LEU A 467 5.75 21.84 -4.16
N ARG A 468 5.78 23.18 -4.14
CA ARG A 468 5.89 23.97 -5.37
C ARG A 468 7.20 23.69 -6.09
N ALA A 469 8.33 23.72 -5.38
CA ALA A 469 9.65 23.44 -5.96
C ALA A 469 9.71 22.03 -6.58
N LEU A 470 9.12 21.02 -5.92
CA LEU A 470 8.97 19.66 -6.45
C LEU A 470 8.15 19.62 -7.74
N PHE A 471 7.04 20.36 -7.83
CA PHE A 471 6.26 20.46 -9.06
C PHE A 471 6.98 21.26 -10.17
N GLU A 472 7.77 22.27 -9.83
CA GLU A 472 8.58 23.04 -10.78
C GLU A 472 9.74 22.20 -11.36
N ASP A 473 10.40 21.38 -10.53
CA ASP A 473 11.44 20.43 -10.92
C ASP A 473 10.87 19.26 -11.75
N ALA A 474 9.66 18.78 -11.42
CA ALA A 474 8.97 17.74 -12.19
C ALA A 474 8.40 18.21 -13.56
N MET A 475 8.62 19.47 -13.98
CA MET A 475 8.08 19.97 -15.25
C MET A 475 8.71 19.31 -16.49
N ASP A 476 10.01 18.97 -16.43
CA ASP A 476 10.80 18.38 -17.52
C ASP A 476 11.88 17.44 -16.95
N HIS A 477 12.19 16.33 -17.64
CA HIS A 477 13.43 15.56 -17.45
C HIS A 477 13.89 14.85 -18.73
#